data_AF-A0A5N7A1V4-F1
#
_entry.id   AF-A0A5N7A1V4-F1
#
_cell.length_a   1.000
_cell.length_b   1.000
_cell.length_c   1.000
_cell.angle_alpha   90.00
_cell.angle_beta   90.00
_cell.angle_gamma   90.00
#
_symmetry.space_group_name_H-M   'P 1'
#
loop_
_entity.id
_entity.type
_entity.pdbx_description
1 polymer ?
#
loop_
_entity_poly.entity_id
_entity_poly.type
_entity_poly.pdbx_seq_one_letter_code
_entity_poly.pdbx_strand_id
1 'polypeptide(L)'
;MQFVLLFRSKKTSKGLQIPRIPCEGSEYQPADMRARQASTSYEDDFDIKSQVYVLEILTNHGCKSTPGILARKEDLQKKTDLVPGGYIVYVLMQYLLGIQLSEEFFWNSEYSVREEIRQAFKAAWL
;
A
#
# COMPACT_ATOMS: atom_id res chain seq x y z
N MET A 1 20.40 -11.30 -19.03
CA MET A 1 19.74 -10.65 -20.18
C MET A 1 19.10 -9.37 -19.66
N GLN A 2 19.62 -8.20 -20.04
CA GLN A 2 19.28 -6.91 -19.44
C GLN A 2 18.25 -6.22 -20.33
N PHE A 3 16.97 -6.21 -19.92
CA PHE A 3 15.95 -5.43 -20.60
C PHE A 3 15.98 -4.00 -20.05
N VAL A 4 16.61 -3.11 -20.81
CA VAL A 4 16.45 -1.66 -20.64
C VAL A 4 15.18 -1.26 -21.38
N LEU A 5 14.10 -1.00 -20.65
CA LEU A 5 12.91 -0.32 -21.20
C LEU A 5 12.97 1.15 -20.81
N LEU A 6 13.21 1.97 -21.82
CA LEU A 6 13.28 3.41 -21.76
C LEU A 6 11.85 3.99 -21.65
N PHE A 7 11.38 4.25 -20.44
CA PHE A 7 10.28 5.20 -20.22
C PHE A 7 10.69 6.18 -19.12
N ARG A 8 11.09 7.39 -19.53
CA ARG A 8 11.31 8.52 -18.61
C ARG A 8 9.96 9.02 -18.08
N SER A 9 9.43 8.35 -17.07
CA SER A 9 8.51 8.99 -16.14
C SER A 9 9.31 10.01 -15.32
N LYS A 10 8.89 11.28 -15.30
CA LYS A 10 9.48 12.30 -14.41
C LYS A 10 9.09 12.12 -12.94
N LYS A 11 8.23 11.15 -12.62
CA LYS A 11 7.86 10.85 -11.23
C LYS A 11 8.94 10.01 -10.57
N THR A 12 9.59 10.59 -9.59
CA THR A 12 10.61 9.94 -8.75
C THR A 12 9.99 9.31 -7.49
N SER A 13 8.77 9.74 -7.13
CA SER A 13 8.07 9.29 -5.92
C SER A 13 6.57 9.11 -6.15
N LYS A 14 5.95 8.28 -5.31
CA LYS A 14 4.51 8.04 -5.22
C LYS A 14 4.04 8.21 -3.78
N GLY A 15 2.95 8.95 -3.58
CA GLY A 15 2.27 9.03 -2.29
C GLY A 15 1.22 7.94 -2.16
N LEU A 16 1.11 7.35 -0.98
CA LEU A 16 0.04 6.44 -0.56
C LEU A 16 -0.61 7.00 0.71
N GLN A 17 -1.94 6.91 0.78
CA GLN A 17 -2.72 7.25 1.97
C GLN A 17 -3.39 5.99 2.48
N ILE A 18 -3.24 5.71 3.76
CA ILE A 18 -3.80 4.54 4.44
C ILE A 18 -4.73 5.06 5.55
N PRO A 19 -6.00 5.37 5.22
CA PRO A 19 -6.97 5.81 6.20
C PRO A 19 -7.60 4.63 6.93
N ARG A 20 -7.99 4.83 8.20
CA ARG A 20 -8.96 3.94 8.85
C ARG A 20 -10.27 3.94 8.05
N ILE A 21 -10.74 2.76 7.70
CA ILE A 21 -12.01 2.56 6.98
C ILE A 21 -13.16 2.26 7.96
N PRO A 22 -14.43 2.55 7.58
CA PRO A 22 -15.58 2.19 8.38
C PRO A 22 -15.68 0.68 8.52
N CYS A 23 -16.21 0.21 9.65
CA CYS A 23 -16.61 -1.19 9.79
C CYS A 23 -17.67 -1.54 8.73
N GLU A 24 -17.66 -2.80 8.30
CA GLU A 24 -18.63 -3.30 7.33
C GLU A 24 -20.07 -2.98 7.74
N GLY A 25 -20.86 -2.47 6.79
CA GLY A 25 -22.26 -2.07 7.00
C GLY A 25 -22.45 -0.67 7.59
N SER A 26 -21.36 0.05 7.90
CA SER A 26 -21.43 1.42 8.44
C SER A 26 -20.94 2.51 7.49
N GLU A 27 -20.61 2.16 6.25
CA GLU A 27 -19.95 3.00 5.26
C GLU A 27 -20.75 4.28 4.95
N TYR A 28 -22.08 4.14 4.92
CA TYR A 28 -23.01 5.22 4.61
C TYR A 28 -23.68 5.82 5.86
N GLN A 29 -23.27 5.39 7.06
CA GLN A 29 -23.81 5.95 8.29
C GLN A 29 -23.38 7.42 8.45
N PRO A 30 -24.15 8.21 9.21
CA PRO A 30 -23.78 9.57 9.59
C PRO A 30 -22.36 9.66 10.15
N ALA A 31 -21.70 10.80 9.90
CA ALA A 31 -20.30 11.01 10.23
C ALA A 31 -20.00 10.84 11.73
N ASP A 32 -20.94 11.24 12.60
CA ASP A 32 -20.89 11.07 14.05
C ASP A 32 -20.98 9.59 14.49
N MET A 33 -21.71 8.76 13.75
CA MET A 33 -21.77 7.32 13.99
C MET A 33 -20.46 6.63 13.58
N ARG A 34 -19.90 7.01 12.41
CA ARG A 34 -18.59 6.51 11.96
C ARG A 34 -17.46 6.97 12.88
N ALA A 35 -17.52 8.20 13.41
CA ALA A 35 -16.52 8.73 14.33
C ALA A 35 -16.34 7.89 15.61
N ARG A 36 -17.37 7.15 16.03
CA ARG A 36 -17.29 6.24 17.19
C ARG A 36 -16.37 5.05 16.97
N GLN A 37 -16.01 4.77 15.72
CA GLN A 37 -15.11 3.69 15.32
C GLN A 37 -13.65 4.15 15.24
N ALA A 38 -13.38 5.43 15.53
CA ALA A 38 -12.05 5.97 15.52
C ALA A 38 -11.16 5.25 16.55
N SER A 39 -10.09 4.63 16.05
CA SER A 39 -8.86 4.49 16.82
C SER A 39 -8.00 5.72 16.56
N THR A 40 -7.47 6.33 17.62
CA THR A 40 -6.64 7.53 17.50
C THR A 40 -5.20 7.22 17.07
N SER A 41 -4.80 5.94 17.03
CA SER A 41 -3.47 5.50 16.62
C SER A 41 -3.56 4.29 15.71
N TYR A 42 -2.74 4.26 14.65
CA TYR A 42 -2.59 3.06 13.81
C TYR A 42 -1.75 1.98 14.50
N GLU A 43 -1.01 2.30 15.56
CA GLU A 43 -0.18 1.32 16.29
C GLU A 43 -1.01 0.22 16.96
N ASP A 44 -2.28 0.50 17.23
CA ASP A 44 -3.27 -0.45 17.77
C ASP A 44 -3.94 -1.28 16.65
N ASP A 45 -3.68 -0.95 15.39
CA ASP A 45 -4.19 -1.63 14.21
C ASP A 45 -3.12 -2.56 13.64
N PHE A 46 -3.20 -3.84 14.02
CA PHE A 46 -2.17 -4.85 13.70
C PHE A 46 -1.91 -4.96 12.18
N ASP A 47 -2.95 -4.87 11.36
CA ASP A 47 -2.83 -5.03 9.91
C ASP A 47 -2.07 -3.86 9.28
N ILE A 48 -2.37 -2.63 9.69
CA ILE A 48 -1.66 -1.46 9.19
C ILE A 48 -0.24 -1.40 9.75
N LYS A 49 -0.07 -1.62 11.05
CA LYS A 49 1.24 -1.64 11.70
C LYS A 49 2.18 -2.64 11.06
N SER A 50 1.71 -3.88 10.84
CA SER A 50 2.53 -4.94 10.24
C SER A 50 2.94 -4.59 8.80
N GLN A 51 2.03 -4.05 7.98
CA GLN A 51 2.35 -3.64 6.61
C GLN A 51 3.41 -2.52 6.57
N VAL A 52 3.24 -1.49 7.39
CA VAL A 52 4.19 -0.37 7.44
C VAL A 52 5.55 -0.84 7.96
N TYR A 53 5.57 -1.67 9.01
CA TYR A 53 6.79 -2.25 9.58
C TYR A 53 7.55 -3.14 8.58
N VAL A 54 6.86 -4.01 7.84
CA VAL A 54 7.49 -4.84 6.81
C VAL A 54 8.09 -3.97 5.71
N LEU A 55 7.39 -2.93 5.28
CA LEU A 55 7.90 -2.01 4.26
C LEU A 55 9.13 -1.23 4.74
N GLU A 56 9.18 -0.84 6.02
CA GLU A 56 10.37 -0.26 6.65
C GLU A 56 11.55 -1.23 6.66
N ILE A 57 11.34 -2.50 7.04
CA ILE A 57 12.37 -3.54 6.98
C ILE A 57 12.93 -3.65 5.57
N LEU A 58 12.06 -3.78 4.57
CA LEU A 58 12.47 -3.95 3.18
C LEU A 58 13.23 -2.73 2.66
N THR A 59 12.81 -1.53 3.06
CA THR A 59 13.50 -0.27 2.75
C THR A 59 14.90 -0.24 3.36
N ASN A 60 15.02 -0.59 4.65
CA ASN A 60 16.30 -0.59 5.38
C ASN A 60 17.29 -1.63 4.83
N HIS A 61 16.80 -2.75 4.30
CA HIS A 61 17.62 -3.75 3.64
C HIS A 61 17.89 -3.45 2.15
N GLY A 62 17.41 -2.31 1.63
CA GLY A 62 17.65 -1.90 0.24
C GLY A 62 16.99 -2.82 -0.79
N CYS A 63 15.85 -3.43 -0.44
CA CYS A 63 15.10 -4.30 -1.35
C CYS A 63 14.72 -3.52 -2.63
N LYS A 64 15.22 -3.97 -3.78
CA LYS A 64 14.94 -3.34 -5.08
C LYS A 64 13.57 -3.70 -5.66
N SER A 65 12.94 -4.74 -5.11
CA SER A 65 11.66 -5.29 -5.55
C SER A 65 10.46 -4.57 -4.92
N THR A 66 10.68 -3.71 -3.93
CA THR A 66 9.62 -2.93 -3.26
C THR A 66 9.94 -1.43 -3.28
N PRO A 67 8.91 -0.57 -3.28
CA PRO A 67 9.13 0.86 -3.18
C PRO A 67 9.75 1.21 -1.83
N GLY A 68 10.94 1.83 -1.83
CA GLY A 68 11.53 2.31 -0.59
C GLY A 68 10.74 3.47 0.01
N ILE A 69 10.54 3.48 1.33
CA ILE A 69 9.95 4.62 2.05
C ILE A 69 10.92 5.80 2.02
N LEU A 70 10.41 6.97 1.62
CA LEU A 70 11.13 8.24 1.63
C LEU A 70 10.74 9.08 2.85
N ALA A 71 9.46 9.06 3.22
CA ALA A 71 8.93 9.73 4.40
C ALA A 71 7.59 9.11 4.82
N ARG A 72 7.25 9.21 6.11
CA ARG A 72 5.95 8.86 6.66
C ARG A 72 5.43 9.99 7.53
N LYS A 73 4.12 10.23 7.49
CA LYS A 73 3.41 11.12 8.41
C LYS A 73 2.13 10.43 8.88
N GLU A 74 1.85 10.53 10.17
CA GLU A 74 0.55 10.18 10.75
C GLU A 74 -0.27 11.45 10.99
N ASP A 75 -1.58 11.36 10.83
CA ASP A 75 -2.53 12.43 11.12
C ASP A 75 -3.89 11.83 11.53
N LEU A 76 -4.83 12.69 11.91
CA LEU A 76 -6.21 12.32 12.15
C LEU A 76 -7.11 12.70 10.97
N GLN A 77 -8.07 11.84 10.69
CA GLN A 77 -9.11 12.05 9.69
C GLN A 77 -10.02 13.21 10.08
N LYS A 78 -10.33 14.05 9.09
CA LYS A 78 -11.20 15.23 9.23
C LYS A 78 -12.66 14.81 9.37
N LYS A 79 -13.51 15.77 9.73
CA LYS A 79 -14.97 15.58 9.86
C LYS A 79 -15.66 15.04 8.61
N THR A 80 -15.06 15.25 7.44
CA THR A 80 -15.58 14.84 6.13
C THR A 80 -15.04 13.50 5.64
N ASP A 81 -14.07 12.92 6.34
CA ASP A 81 -13.36 11.71 5.90
C ASP A 81 -14.13 10.44 6.31
N LEU A 82 -13.57 9.28 5.97
CA LEU A 82 -14.22 7.97 6.11
C LEU A 82 -14.48 7.57 7.55
N VAL A 83 -13.61 7.91 8.49
CA VAL A 83 -13.81 7.71 9.92
C VAL A 83 -13.31 8.95 10.64
N PRO A 84 -14.15 9.97 10.88
CA PRO A 84 -13.72 11.21 11.53
C PRO A 84 -13.03 10.96 12.86
N GLY A 85 -11.85 11.54 13.05
CA GLY A 85 -11.02 11.33 14.24
C GLY A 85 -10.24 10.00 14.26
N GLY A 86 -10.44 9.11 13.30
CA GLY A 86 -9.59 7.92 13.11
C GLY A 86 -8.23 8.29 12.53
N TYR A 87 -7.24 7.41 12.63
CA TYR A 87 -5.92 7.65 12.03
C TYR A 87 -5.98 7.72 10.49
N ILE A 88 -4.98 8.40 9.92
CA ILE A 88 -4.59 8.31 8.52
C ILE A 88 -3.06 8.37 8.41
N VAL A 89 -2.48 7.38 7.72
CA VAL A 89 -1.03 7.29 7.50
C VAL A 89 -0.70 7.69 6.06
N TYR A 90 0.14 8.71 5.91
CA TYR A 90 0.70 9.14 4.64
C TYR A 90 2.08 8.52 4.48
N VAL A 91 2.28 7.75 3.42
CA VAL A 91 3.58 7.16 3.07
C VAL A 91 4.02 7.74 1.73
N LEU A 92 5.15 8.44 1.74
CA LEU A 92 5.85 8.82 0.52
C LEU A 92 6.88 7.74 0.20
N MET A 93 6.78 7.15 -0.97
CA MET A 93 7.67 6.07 -1.42
C MET A 93 8.33 6.43 -2.73
N GLN A 94 9.43 5.75 -3.04
CA GLN A 94 10.04 5.76 -4.37
C GLN A 94 9.05 5.29 -5.41
N TYR A 95 9.12 5.85 -6.62
CA TYR A 95 8.36 5.32 -7.74
C TYR A 95 9.08 4.10 -8.31
N LEU A 96 8.45 2.93 -8.23
CA LEU A 96 8.94 1.75 -8.94
C LEU A 96 8.37 1.68 -10.35
N LEU A 97 9.26 1.48 -11.31
CA LEU A 97 8.91 1.16 -12.69
C LEU A 97 8.40 -0.28 -12.74
N GLY A 98 7.23 -0.49 -13.33
CA GLY A 98 6.65 -1.81 -13.47
C GLY A 98 5.28 -1.76 -14.11
N ILE A 99 4.78 -2.93 -14.50
CA ILE A 99 3.42 -3.12 -14.99
C ILE A 99 2.62 -3.72 -13.83
N GLN A 100 1.55 -3.04 -13.44
CA GLN A 100 0.63 -3.61 -12.48
C GLN A 100 -0.08 -4.80 -13.15
N LEU A 101 0.08 -5.99 -12.58
CA LEU A 101 -0.67 -7.16 -12.99
C LEU A 101 -2.13 -6.96 -12.58
N SER A 102 -3.04 -6.95 -13.56
CA SER A 102 -4.47 -6.95 -13.25
C SER A 102 -4.92 -8.36 -12.85
N GLU A 103 -5.95 -8.41 -12.01
CA GLU A 103 -6.59 -9.66 -11.62
C GLU A 103 -7.07 -10.44 -12.85
N GLU A 104 -7.72 -9.74 -13.79
CA GLU A 104 -8.16 -10.29 -15.07
C GLU A 104 -7.01 -10.89 -15.88
N PHE A 105 -5.89 -10.17 -16.05
CA PHE A 105 -4.73 -10.68 -16.77
C PHE A 105 -4.15 -11.93 -16.10
N PHE A 106 -3.96 -11.86 -14.78
CA PHE A 106 -3.34 -12.96 -14.04
C PHE A 106 -4.20 -14.21 -14.12
N TRP A 107 -5.51 -14.13 -13.84
CA TRP A 107 -6.37 -15.32 -13.83
C TRP A 107 -6.71 -15.86 -15.22
N ASN A 108 -6.77 -15.00 -16.24
CA ASN A 108 -6.99 -15.43 -17.63
C ASN A 108 -5.72 -15.97 -18.29
N SER A 109 -4.55 -15.81 -17.67
CA SER A 109 -3.29 -16.37 -18.16
C SER A 109 -3.23 -17.88 -17.95
N GLU A 110 -2.49 -18.56 -18.84
CA GLU A 110 -2.19 -19.99 -18.70
C GLU A 110 -1.57 -20.30 -17.33
N TYR A 111 -1.78 -21.53 -16.85
CA TYR A 111 -1.24 -21.96 -15.57
C TYR A 111 0.29 -21.83 -15.51
N SER A 112 0.99 -22.17 -16.59
CA SER A 112 2.45 -22.00 -16.75
C SER A 112 2.90 -20.56 -16.49
N VAL A 113 2.25 -19.60 -17.15
CA VAL A 113 2.54 -18.17 -17.00
C VAL A 113 2.27 -17.69 -15.57
N ARG A 114 1.14 -18.10 -14.97
CA ARG A 114 0.86 -17.77 -13.57
C ARG A 114 1.92 -18.32 -12.62
N GLU A 115 2.42 -19.52 -12.90
CA GLU A 115 3.47 -20.13 -12.08
C GLU A 115 4.82 -19.41 -12.24
N GLU A 116 5.20 -19.05 -13.47
CA GLU A 116 6.38 -18.21 -13.72
C GLU A 116 6.32 -16.89 -12.95
N ILE A 117 5.16 -16.21 -12.96
CA ILE A 117 4.93 -14.99 -12.19
C ILE A 117 5.14 -15.25 -10.70
N ARG A 118 4.52 -16.29 -10.13
CA ARG A 118 4.68 -16.63 -8.70
C ARG A 118 6.13 -16.91 -8.33
N GLN A 119 6.85 -17.64 -9.17
CA GLN A 119 8.26 -17.96 -8.94
C GLN A 119 9.14 -16.70 -9.04
N ALA A 120 8.85 -15.78 -9.96
CA ALA A 120 9.53 -14.49 -10.04
C ALA A 120 9.32 -13.65 -8.77
N PHE A 121 8.11 -13.61 -8.22
CA PHE A 121 7.84 -12.92 -6.94
C PHE A 121 8.59 -13.56 -5.76
N LYS A 122 8.66 -14.90 -5.69
CA LYS A 122 9.45 -15.60 -4.66
C LYS A 122 10.94 -15.28 -4.76
N ALA A 123 11.50 -15.31 -5.98
CA ALA A 123 12.90 -14.99 -6.21
C ALA A 123 13.23 -13.52 -5.93
N ALA A 124 12.28 -12.60 -6.16
CA ALA A 124 12.45 -11.18 -5.89
C ALA A 124 12.46 -10.82 -4.39
N TRP A 125 12.01 -11.75 -3.54
CA TRP A 125 11.99 -11.63 -2.07
C TRP A 125 13.26 -12.19 -1.39
N LEU A 126 13.88 -13.22 -1.98
CA LEU A 126 15.11 -13.87 -1.50
C LEU A 126 16.38 -13.09 -1.92
#